data_AF-A0A2H0R5C9-F1
#
_entry.id   AF-A0A2H0R5C9-F1
#
_cell.length_a   1.000
_cell.length_b   1.000
_cell.length_c   1.000
_cell.angle_alpha   90.00
_cell.angle_beta   90.00
_cell.angle_gamma   90.00
#
_symmetry.space_group_name_H-M   'P 1'
#
loop_
_entity.id
_entity.type
_entity.pdbx_description
1 polymer ?
#
loop_
_entity_poly.entity_id
_entity_poly.type
_entity_poly.pdbx_seq_one_letter_code
_entity_poly.pdbx_strand_id
1 'polypeptide(L)'
;MENLKTSPKDFFLHLLLIVTLYLSVGFLISLVFNLLDIWLPEADTFGRVRGVRTALSFVIVAFPAFHIFNRILATEYKKAPTKRDLSVRRWLIYLTLFIGAVFMIGSLIALLNSYFNGELTPRFLLKVLTVLAVMGGVFWHYLADLRSGQASKSFFYVSSLVVIIFVVLGVVWAGPQKAEDNYPEFPQFPERVIPLSE
;
A
#
# COMPACT_ATOMS: atom_id res chain seq x y z
N MET A 1 41.25 -6.25 -12.75
CA MET A 1 39.78 -6.22 -12.59
C MET A 1 39.46 -5.05 -11.68
N GLU A 2 39.04 -3.93 -12.26
CA GLU A 2 38.77 -2.71 -11.51
C GLU A 2 37.50 -2.91 -10.68
N ASN A 3 37.62 -2.87 -9.35
CA ASN A 3 36.48 -2.95 -8.44
C ASN A 3 35.61 -1.71 -8.65
N LEU A 4 34.56 -1.84 -9.46
CA LEU A 4 33.48 -0.86 -9.55
C LEU A 4 32.74 -0.84 -8.21
N LYS A 5 33.26 -0.06 -7.26
CA LYS A 5 32.63 0.12 -5.96
C LYS A 5 31.26 0.76 -6.18
N THR A 6 30.20 0.04 -5.82
CA THR A 6 28.87 0.62 -5.67
C THR A 6 28.96 1.81 -4.74
N SER A 7 28.53 2.97 -5.21
CA SER A 7 28.50 4.16 -4.36
C SER A 7 27.52 3.91 -3.20
N PRO A 8 27.79 4.41 -1.98
CA PRO A 8 26.79 4.40 -0.91
C PRO A 8 25.45 4.96 -1.37
N LYS A 9 25.47 6.00 -2.21
CA LYS A 9 24.27 6.57 -2.84
C LYS A 9 23.45 5.51 -3.59
N ASP A 10 24.12 4.69 -4.40
CA ASP A 10 23.44 3.67 -5.23
C ASP A 10 22.79 2.62 -4.33
N PHE A 11 23.47 2.18 -3.26
CA PHE A 11 22.92 1.25 -2.29
C PHE A 11 21.69 1.80 -1.57
N PHE A 12 21.78 3.02 -1.01
CA PHE A 12 20.66 3.66 -0.31
C PHE A 12 19.47 3.91 -1.23
N LEU A 13 19.70 4.25 -2.49
CA LEU A 13 18.61 4.47 -3.45
C LEU A 13 17.85 3.16 -3.73
N HIS A 14 18.54 2.03 -3.84
CA HIS A 14 17.86 0.73 -3.98
C HIS A 14 17.12 0.33 -2.71
N LEU A 15 17.72 0.56 -1.54
CA LEU A 15 17.03 0.29 -0.28
C LEU A 15 15.75 1.12 -0.17
N LEU A 16 15.83 2.40 -0.54
CA LEU A 16 14.68 3.29 -0.56
C LEU A 16 13.63 2.87 -1.60
N LEU A 17 14.05 2.36 -2.76
CA LEU A 17 13.15 1.73 -3.74
C LEU A 17 12.39 0.54 -3.13
N ILE A 18 13.09 -0.36 -2.43
CA ILE A 18 12.48 -1.53 -1.78
C ILE A 18 11.51 -1.09 -0.68
N VAL A 19 11.90 -0.12 0.15
CA VAL A 19 11.06 0.41 1.22
C VAL A 19 9.80 1.06 0.65
N THR A 20 9.93 1.93 -0.35
CA THR A 20 8.78 2.60 -0.96
C THR A 20 7.86 1.62 -1.72
N LEU A 21 8.41 0.59 -2.36
CA LEU A 21 7.64 -0.51 -2.94
C LEU A 21 6.78 -1.20 -1.87
N TYR A 22 7.38 -1.67 -0.78
CA TYR A 22 6.66 -2.45 0.23
C TYR A 22 5.72 -1.62 1.09
N LEU A 23 6.03 -0.34 1.33
CA LEU A 23 5.06 0.60 1.90
C LEU A 23 3.87 0.75 0.96
N SER A 24 4.10 0.99 -0.33
CA SER A 24 3.01 1.10 -1.30
C SER A 24 2.16 -0.17 -1.36
N VAL A 25 2.79 -1.34 -1.43
CA VAL A 25 2.10 -2.63 -1.54
C VAL A 25 1.32 -2.95 -0.27
N GLY A 26 1.96 -2.83 0.90
CA GLY A 26 1.33 -3.13 2.18
C GLY A 26 0.14 -2.23 2.47
N PHE A 27 0.26 -0.92 2.20
CA PHE A 27 -0.84 0.01 2.39
C PHE A 27 -1.90 -0.07 1.28
N LEU A 28 -1.56 -0.49 0.06
CA LEU A 28 -2.58 -0.83 -0.94
C LEU A 28 -3.42 -2.02 -0.48
N ILE A 29 -2.79 -3.11 -0.01
CA ILE A 29 -3.50 -4.28 0.53
C ILE A 29 -4.38 -3.87 1.72
N SER A 30 -3.84 -3.07 2.65
CA SER A 30 -4.60 -2.53 3.78
C SER A 30 -5.78 -1.67 3.32
N LEU A 31 -5.60 -0.83 2.29
CA LEU A 31 -6.68 -0.03 1.71
C LEU A 31 -7.81 -0.93 1.18
N VAL A 32 -7.47 -1.96 0.41
CA VAL A 32 -8.46 -2.92 -0.10
C VAL A 32 -9.15 -3.66 1.04
N PHE A 33 -8.42 -4.08 2.07
CA PHE A 33 -9.01 -4.78 3.22
C PHE A 33 -10.04 -3.90 3.94
N ASN A 34 -9.67 -2.65 4.23
CA ASN A 34 -10.59 -1.71 4.87
C ASN A 34 -11.82 -1.42 4.01
N LEU A 35 -11.67 -1.33 2.68
CA LEU A 35 -12.80 -1.17 1.76
C LEU A 35 -13.72 -2.41 1.73
N LEU A 36 -13.15 -3.61 1.65
CA LEU A 36 -13.90 -4.87 1.73
C LEU A 36 -14.66 -4.97 3.04
N ASP A 37 -14.03 -4.54 4.13
CA ASP A 37 -14.64 -4.48 5.44
C ASP A 37 -15.75 -3.42 5.51
N ILE A 38 -15.68 -2.30 4.78
CA ILE A 38 -16.81 -1.36 4.72
C ILE A 38 -18.00 -1.95 3.93
N TRP A 39 -17.73 -2.59 2.79
CA TRP A 39 -18.80 -3.14 1.92
C TRP A 39 -19.45 -4.39 2.46
N LEU A 40 -18.73 -5.15 3.30
CA LEU A 40 -19.24 -6.28 4.02
C LEU A 40 -19.07 -5.91 5.51
N PRO A 41 -20.03 -5.20 6.14
CA PRO A 41 -19.89 -4.74 7.53
C PRO A 41 -20.32 -5.81 8.54
N GLU A 42 -19.71 -5.82 9.73
CA GLU A 42 -20.08 -6.71 10.84
C GLU A 42 -20.27 -6.00 12.19
N ALA A 43 -19.53 -4.93 12.49
CA ALA A 43 -19.77 -4.17 13.73
C ALA A 43 -19.13 -2.77 13.79
N ASP A 44 -17.95 -2.53 13.20
CA ASP A 44 -17.20 -1.26 13.39
C ASP A 44 -16.89 -0.51 12.08
N THR A 45 -17.77 0.42 11.72
CA THR A 45 -17.59 1.25 10.52
C THR A 45 -16.61 2.41 10.76
N PHE A 46 -16.54 2.97 11.97
CA PHE A 46 -15.70 4.13 12.28
C PHE A 46 -14.21 3.79 12.26
N GLY A 47 -13.80 2.68 12.89
CA GLY A 47 -12.42 2.20 12.85
C GLY A 47 -11.94 1.92 11.43
N ARG A 48 -12.81 1.36 10.59
CA ARG A 48 -12.52 1.03 9.18
C ARG A 48 -12.29 2.29 8.33
N VAL A 49 -13.10 3.34 8.50
CA VAL A 49 -12.90 4.63 7.81
C VAL A 49 -11.55 5.26 8.18
N ARG A 50 -11.15 5.20 9.46
CA ARG A 50 -9.82 5.64 9.89
C ARG A 50 -8.70 4.82 9.23
N GLY A 51 -8.90 3.50 9.12
CA GLY A 51 -8.01 2.60 8.39
C GLY A 51 -7.83 2.99 6.92
N VAL A 52 -8.92 3.27 6.21
CA VAL A 52 -8.89 3.77 4.81
C VAL A 52 -8.08 5.06 4.71
N ARG A 53 -8.32 6.06 5.57
CA ARG A 53 -7.59 7.34 5.56
C ARG A 53 -6.08 7.18 5.80
N THR A 54 -5.73 6.26 6.70
CA THR A 54 -4.33 5.94 6.98
C THR A 54 -3.69 5.31 5.75
N ALA A 55 -4.35 4.31 5.16
CA ALA A 55 -3.85 3.62 3.98
C ALA A 55 -3.72 4.55 2.76
N LEU A 56 -4.69 5.43 2.53
CA LEU A 56 -4.64 6.45 1.48
C LEU A 56 -3.40 7.34 1.62
N SER A 57 -3.13 7.86 2.82
CA SER A 57 -1.97 8.72 3.07
C SER A 57 -0.67 8.05 2.65
N PHE A 58 -0.49 6.79 3.03
CA PHE A 58 0.70 6.02 2.65
C PHE A 58 0.75 5.73 1.16
N VAL A 59 -0.34 5.30 0.52
CA VAL A 59 -0.35 4.97 -0.91
C VAL A 59 -0.06 6.21 -1.76
N ILE A 60 -0.69 7.35 -1.44
CA ILE A 60 -0.53 8.62 -2.17
C ILE A 60 0.92 9.10 -2.13
N VAL A 61 1.67 8.81 -1.07
CA VAL A 61 3.07 9.25 -0.92
C VAL A 61 4.05 8.18 -1.41
N ALA A 62 3.90 6.94 -0.94
CA ALA A 62 4.85 5.86 -1.19
C ALA A 62 4.82 5.38 -2.64
N PHE A 63 3.64 5.31 -3.28
CA PHE A 63 3.55 4.81 -4.65
C PHE A 63 4.23 5.73 -5.68
N PRO A 64 4.01 7.06 -5.66
CA PRO A 64 4.77 7.96 -6.53
C PRO A 64 6.27 7.94 -6.22
N ALA A 65 6.66 7.88 -4.94
CA ALA A 65 8.06 7.81 -4.55
C ALA A 65 8.75 6.55 -5.13
N PHE A 66 8.10 5.39 -5.04
CA PHE A 66 8.58 4.15 -5.70
C PHE A 66 8.80 4.36 -7.19
N HIS A 67 7.84 4.97 -7.89
CA HIS A 67 7.94 5.20 -9.32
C HIS A 67 9.08 6.17 -9.69
N ILE A 68 9.28 7.22 -8.90
CA ILE A 68 10.37 8.18 -9.05
C ILE A 68 11.71 7.50 -8.87
N PHE A 69 11.91 6.77 -7.77
CA PHE A 69 13.18 6.07 -7.50
C PHE A 69 13.48 5.01 -8.54
N ASN A 70 12.45 4.30 -9.01
CA ASN A 70 12.61 3.35 -10.11
C ASN A 70 13.06 4.04 -11.40
N ARG A 71 12.48 5.19 -11.75
CA ARG A 71 12.89 5.97 -12.93
C ARG A 71 14.31 6.51 -12.82
N ILE A 72 14.71 6.96 -11.63
CA ILE A 72 16.09 7.41 -11.38
C ILE A 72 17.05 6.25 -11.63
N LEU A 73 16.82 5.09 -11.02
CA LEU A 73 17.64 3.88 -11.25
C LEU A 73 17.68 3.46 -12.71
N ALA A 74 16.52 3.38 -13.37
CA ALA A 74 16.41 3.01 -14.77
C ALA A 74 17.20 3.95 -15.69
N THR A 75 17.30 5.23 -15.33
CA THR A 75 18.07 6.23 -16.09
C THR A 75 19.57 6.08 -15.85
N GLU A 76 19.99 5.87 -14.61
CA GLU A 76 21.40 5.63 -14.25
C GLU A 76 21.95 4.38 -14.97
N TYR A 77 21.18 3.29 -15.03
CA TYR A 77 21.59 2.07 -15.73
C TYR A 77 21.74 2.24 -17.25
N LYS A 78 21.00 3.16 -17.86
CA LYS A 78 21.12 3.46 -19.30
C LYS A 78 22.37 4.27 -19.60
N LYS A 79 22.78 5.16 -18.68
CA LYS A 79 23.94 6.06 -18.86
C LYS A 79 25.28 5.36 -18.65
N ALA A 80 25.34 4.36 -17.76
CA ALA A 80 26.56 3.63 -17.44
C ALA A 80 26.34 2.12 -17.47
N PRO A 81 26.33 1.47 -18.65
CA PRO A 81 26.11 0.02 -18.76
C PRO A 81 27.19 -0.80 -18.05
N THR A 82 28.39 -0.26 -17.83
CA THR A 82 29.47 -0.88 -17.06
C THR A 82 29.19 -0.94 -15.56
N LYS A 83 28.31 -0.08 -15.03
CA LYS A 83 27.79 -0.17 -13.64
C LYS A 83 26.65 -1.18 -13.49
N ARG A 84 26.24 -1.87 -14.57
CA ARG A 84 25.43 -3.11 -14.48
C ARG A 84 26.32 -4.25 -14.00
N ASP A 85 26.92 -4.09 -12.83
CA ASP A 85 27.46 -5.25 -12.14
C ASP A 85 26.25 -6.12 -11.77
N LEU A 86 26.02 -7.15 -12.59
CA LEU A 86 24.85 -8.01 -12.55
C LEU A 86 24.68 -8.64 -11.16
N SER A 87 25.75 -8.75 -10.37
CA SER A 87 25.74 -9.29 -9.02
C SER A 87 24.94 -8.46 -8.03
N VAL A 88 25.17 -7.14 -7.92
CA VAL A 88 24.49 -6.32 -6.88
C VAL A 88 23.01 -6.15 -7.19
N ARG A 89 22.66 -5.89 -8.46
CA ARG A 89 21.27 -5.80 -8.88
C ARG A 89 20.53 -7.11 -8.64
N ARG A 90 21.12 -8.27 -9.00
CA ARG A 90 20.51 -9.57 -8.75
C ARG A 90 20.32 -9.82 -7.26
N TRP A 91 21.32 -9.53 -6.43
CA TRP A 91 21.22 -9.68 -4.98
C TRP A 91 20.07 -8.85 -4.39
N LEU A 92 19.90 -7.60 -4.84
CA LEU A 92 18.81 -6.73 -4.39
C LEU A 92 17.43 -7.16 -4.89
N ILE A 93 17.34 -7.73 -6.10
CA ILE A 93 16.09 -8.34 -6.57
C ILE A 93 15.75 -9.57 -5.73
N TYR A 94 16.74 -10.43 -5.43
CA TYR A 94 16.53 -11.57 -4.52
C TYR A 94 16.11 -11.12 -3.11
N LEU A 95 16.71 -10.04 -2.59
CA LEU A 95 16.29 -9.43 -1.33
C LEU A 95 14.83 -8.96 -1.39
N THR A 96 14.45 -8.31 -2.50
CA THR A 96 13.07 -7.89 -2.74
C THR A 96 12.13 -9.09 -2.73
N LEU A 97 12.43 -10.14 -3.49
CA LEU A 97 11.62 -11.37 -3.53
C LEU A 97 11.55 -12.07 -2.17
N PHE A 98 12.64 -12.09 -1.41
CA PHE A 98 12.68 -12.65 -0.06
C PHE A 98 11.76 -11.90 0.91
N ILE A 99 11.88 -10.56 0.96
CA ILE A 99 10.98 -9.72 1.78
C ILE A 99 9.53 -9.94 1.37
N GLY A 100 9.27 -10.05 0.06
CA GLY A 100 7.94 -10.32 -0.46
C GLY A 100 7.39 -11.66 0.00
N ALA A 101 8.22 -12.72 0.03
CA ALA A 101 7.80 -14.04 0.49
C ALA A 101 7.44 -14.00 1.98
N VAL A 102 8.28 -13.37 2.81
CA VAL A 102 8.02 -13.19 4.25
C VAL A 102 6.73 -12.40 4.47
N PHE A 103 6.55 -11.29 3.74
CA PHE A 103 5.35 -10.46 3.82
C PHE A 103 4.09 -11.25 3.43
N MET A 104 4.16 -12.03 2.35
CA MET A 104 3.05 -12.86 1.86
C MET A 104 2.69 -13.96 2.86
N ILE A 105 3.68 -14.67 3.43
CA ILE A 105 3.47 -15.70 4.45
C ILE A 105 2.82 -15.09 5.69
N GLY A 106 3.37 -13.98 6.21
CA GLY A 106 2.80 -13.29 7.37
C GLY A 106 1.36 -12.83 7.13
N SER A 107 1.06 -12.32 5.93
CA SER A 107 -0.29 -11.91 5.55
C SER A 107 -1.27 -13.08 5.54
N LEU A 108 -0.88 -14.23 4.97
CA LEU A 108 -1.73 -15.42 4.94
C LEU A 108 -1.97 -15.99 6.34
N ILE A 109 -0.95 -15.99 7.21
CA ILE A 109 -1.10 -16.38 8.62
C ILE A 109 -2.11 -15.46 9.32
N ALA A 110 -1.99 -14.15 9.14
CA ALA A 110 -2.92 -13.19 9.74
C ALA A 110 -4.37 -13.42 9.26
N LEU A 111 -4.57 -13.66 7.97
CA LEU A 111 -5.91 -13.94 7.41
C LEU A 111 -6.50 -15.26 7.92
N LEU A 112 -5.68 -16.31 8.07
CA LEU A 112 -6.14 -17.56 8.66
C LEU A 112 -6.57 -17.38 10.12
N ASN A 113 -5.83 -16.60 10.89
CA ASN A 113 -6.23 -16.27 12.26
C ASN A 113 -7.56 -15.50 12.27
N SER A 114 -7.77 -14.53 11.38
CA SER A 114 -9.05 -13.83 11.28
C SER A 114 -10.21 -14.77 10.90
N TYR A 115 -9.98 -15.70 9.98
CA TYR A 115 -10.95 -16.74 9.63
C TYR A 115 -11.31 -17.62 10.83
N PHE A 116 -10.31 -18.10 11.59
CA PHE A 116 -10.56 -18.89 12.79
C PHE A 116 -11.23 -18.12 13.93
N ASN A 117 -11.10 -16.79 13.94
CA ASN A 117 -11.81 -15.89 14.86
C ASN A 117 -13.24 -15.55 14.40
N GLY A 118 -13.74 -16.16 13.32
CA GLY A 118 -15.12 -16.05 12.88
C GLY A 118 -15.39 -15.07 11.73
N GLU A 119 -14.37 -14.62 11.00
CA GLU A 119 -14.57 -13.77 9.81
C GLU A 119 -15.36 -14.50 8.70
N LEU A 120 -16.34 -13.82 8.09
CA LEU A 120 -17.14 -14.38 7.00
C LEU A 120 -16.28 -14.91 5.84
N THR A 121 -16.60 -16.12 5.37
CA THR A 121 -15.90 -16.79 4.26
C THR A 121 -15.74 -15.91 3.01
N PRO A 122 -16.73 -15.13 2.55
CA PRO A 122 -16.55 -14.28 1.38
C PRO A 122 -15.48 -13.19 1.57
N ARG A 123 -15.38 -12.59 2.77
CA ARG A 123 -14.36 -11.56 3.07
C ARG A 123 -12.98 -12.16 3.09
N PHE A 124 -12.82 -13.28 3.81
CA PHE A 124 -11.57 -14.01 3.89
C PHE A 124 -11.06 -14.35 2.48
N LEU A 125 -11.92 -14.92 1.62
CA LEU A 125 -11.56 -15.26 0.24
C LEU A 125 -11.12 -14.04 -0.57
N LEU A 126 -11.85 -12.92 -0.52
CA LEU A 126 -11.49 -11.70 -1.23
C LEU A 126 -10.17 -11.09 -0.72
N LYS A 127 -9.91 -11.13 0.59
CA LYS A 127 -8.66 -10.67 1.18
C LYS A 127 -7.48 -11.55 0.78
N VAL A 128 -7.65 -12.87 0.77
CA VAL A 128 -6.64 -13.82 0.28
C VAL A 128 -6.34 -13.53 -1.19
N LEU A 129 -7.36 -13.44 -2.04
CA LEU A 129 -7.19 -13.14 -3.47
C LEU A 129 -6.49 -11.79 -3.70
N THR A 130 -6.77 -10.79 -2.87
CA THR A 130 -6.09 -9.48 -2.91
C THR A 130 -4.60 -9.64 -2.66
N VAL A 131 -4.21 -10.35 -1.59
CA VAL A 131 -2.80 -10.59 -1.27
C VAL A 131 -2.12 -11.37 -2.40
N LEU A 132 -2.75 -12.44 -2.89
CA LEU A 132 -2.20 -13.26 -3.98
C LEU A 132 -2.03 -12.45 -5.27
N ALA A 133 -3.01 -11.62 -5.65
CA ALA A 133 -2.95 -10.81 -6.87
C ALA A 133 -1.87 -9.73 -6.78
N VAL A 134 -1.82 -8.98 -5.67
CA VAL A 134 -0.86 -7.88 -5.52
C VAL A 134 0.57 -8.42 -5.35
N MET A 135 0.78 -9.37 -4.43
CA MET A 135 2.11 -9.95 -4.21
C MET A 135 2.56 -10.78 -5.41
N GLY A 136 1.66 -11.57 -6.00
CA GLY A 136 1.93 -12.31 -7.24
C GLY A 136 2.34 -11.41 -8.39
N GLY A 137 1.70 -10.24 -8.54
CA GLY A 137 2.10 -9.23 -9.52
C GLY A 137 3.50 -8.67 -9.28
N VAL A 138 3.85 -8.36 -8.01
CA VAL A 138 5.20 -7.91 -7.63
C VAL A 138 6.24 -8.99 -7.91
N PHE A 139 5.99 -10.23 -7.47
CA PHE A 139 6.86 -11.37 -7.74
C PHE A 139 7.06 -11.59 -9.23
N TRP A 140 5.97 -11.58 -9.99
CA TRP A 140 6.01 -11.74 -11.45
C TRP A 140 6.86 -10.66 -12.11
N HIS A 141 6.68 -9.39 -11.71
CA HIS A 141 7.47 -8.29 -12.23
C HIS A 141 8.97 -8.47 -11.98
N TYR A 142 9.36 -8.74 -10.74
CA TYR A 142 10.77 -8.88 -10.37
C TYR A 142 11.40 -10.15 -10.94
N LEU A 143 10.65 -11.25 -11.06
CA LEU A 143 11.11 -12.48 -11.70
C LEU A 143 11.26 -12.31 -13.21
N ALA A 144 10.33 -11.61 -13.86
CA ALA A 144 10.43 -11.26 -15.27
C ALA A 144 11.65 -10.36 -15.53
N ASP A 145 11.89 -9.39 -14.66
CA ASP A 145 13.05 -8.48 -14.76
C ASP A 145 14.39 -9.21 -14.57
N LEU A 146 14.43 -10.27 -13.75
CA LEU A 146 15.59 -11.18 -13.67
C LEU A 146 15.83 -11.96 -14.96
N ARG A 147 14.76 -12.40 -15.65
CA ARG A 147 14.82 -13.23 -16.86
C ARG A 147 15.14 -12.41 -18.12
N SER A 148 14.44 -11.30 -18.32
CA SER A 148 14.56 -10.48 -19.54
C SER A 148 15.63 -9.40 -19.46
N GLY A 149 16.08 -9.06 -18.25
CA GLY A 149 16.98 -7.93 -18.01
C GLY A 149 16.37 -6.56 -18.30
N GLN A 150 15.05 -6.49 -18.53
CA GLN A 150 14.30 -5.28 -18.81
C GLN A 150 12.98 -5.25 -18.04
N ALA A 151 12.79 -4.16 -17.28
CA ALA A 151 11.54 -3.90 -16.59
C ALA A 151 10.39 -3.68 -17.59
N SER A 152 9.31 -4.45 -17.46
CA SER A 152 8.13 -4.31 -18.33
C SER A 152 7.42 -2.97 -18.10
N LYS A 153 7.25 -2.18 -19.17
CA LYS A 153 6.45 -0.95 -19.12
C LYS A 153 4.99 -1.21 -18.76
N SER A 154 4.42 -2.36 -19.16
CA SER A 154 3.01 -2.68 -18.91
C SER A 154 2.70 -2.81 -17.42
N PHE A 155 3.64 -3.33 -16.63
CA PHE A 155 3.47 -3.45 -15.18
C PHE A 155 3.23 -2.08 -14.51
N PHE A 156 3.98 -1.07 -14.93
CA PHE A 156 3.84 0.29 -14.40
C PHE A 156 2.49 0.91 -14.74
N TYR A 157 1.99 0.75 -15.97
CA TYR A 157 0.66 1.25 -16.34
C TYR A 157 -0.46 0.53 -15.60
N VAL A 158 -0.39 -0.80 -15.50
CA VAL A 158 -1.40 -1.62 -14.82
C VAL A 158 -1.42 -1.30 -13.32
N SER A 159 -0.27 -1.26 -12.66
CA SER A 159 -0.18 -0.90 -11.23
C SER A 159 -0.67 0.52 -10.96
N SER A 160 -0.33 1.51 -11.80
CA SER A 160 -0.86 2.86 -11.67
C SER A 160 -2.37 2.91 -11.81
N LEU A 161 -2.95 2.19 -12.78
CA LEU A 161 -4.39 2.11 -12.95
C LEU A 161 -5.07 1.50 -11.71
N VAL A 162 -4.55 0.38 -11.21
CA VAL A 162 -5.06 -0.29 -10.00
C VAL A 162 -5.01 0.64 -8.79
N VAL A 163 -3.87 1.30 -8.57
CA VAL A 163 -3.70 2.25 -7.45
C VAL A 163 -4.67 3.42 -7.58
N ILE A 164 -4.82 4.02 -8.77
CA ILE A 164 -5.76 5.13 -8.99
C ILE A 164 -7.19 4.69 -8.66
N ILE A 165 -7.62 3.51 -9.14
CA ILE A 165 -8.95 2.98 -8.86
C ILE A 165 -9.19 2.87 -7.35
N PHE A 166 -8.28 2.23 -6.61
CA PHE A 166 -8.46 2.05 -5.17
C PHE A 166 -8.32 3.35 -4.37
N VAL A 167 -7.47 4.29 -4.81
CA VAL A 167 -7.39 5.62 -4.20
C VAL A 167 -8.69 6.37 -4.38
N VAL A 168 -9.27 6.38 -5.59
CA VAL A 168 -10.56 7.02 -5.86
C VAL A 168 -11.66 6.38 -5.02
N LEU A 169 -11.74 5.05 -4.96
CA LEU A 169 -12.70 4.34 -4.11
C LEU A 169 -12.50 4.70 -2.64
N GLY A 170 -11.26 4.70 -2.15
CA GLY A 170 -10.93 5.11 -0.79
C GLY A 170 -11.38 6.53 -0.46
N VAL A 171 -11.13 7.49 -1.35
CA VAL A 171 -11.53 8.89 -1.17
C VAL A 171 -13.06 9.04 -1.17
N VAL A 172 -13.77 8.30 -2.02
CA VAL A 172 -15.25 8.32 -2.06
C VAL A 172 -15.84 7.78 -0.77
N TRP A 173 -15.31 6.69 -0.23
CA TRP A 173 -15.85 6.03 0.96
C TRP A 173 -15.36 6.60 2.29
N ALA A 174 -14.16 7.18 2.34
CA ALA A 174 -13.55 7.71 3.56
C ALA A 174 -13.23 9.20 3.50
N GLY A 175 -13.86 9.91 2.56
CA GLY A 175 -13.70 11.33 2.31
C GLY A 175 -13.80 12.21 3.57
N PRO A 176 -13.39 13.48 3.46
CA PRO A 176 -13.34 14.37 4.62
C PRO A 176 -14.71 14.39 5.30
N GLN A 177 -14.76 13.95 6.56
CA GLN A 177 -15.94 14.08 7.39
C GLN A 177 -16.20 15.57 7.55
N LYS A 178 -17.40 16.03 7.19
CA LYS A 178 -17.83 17.39 7.54
C LYS A 178 -17.76 17.48 9.07
N ALA A 179 -17.16 18.56 9.56
CA ALA A 179 -17.03 18.82 11.01
C ALA A 179 -18.38 18.99 11.73
N GLU A 180 -19.48 18.95 10.98
CA GLU A 180 -20.85 19.23 11.40
C GLU A 180 -21.47 18.11 12.26
N ASP A 181 -21.08 16.85 12.06
CA ASP A 181 -21.61 15.72 12.86
C ASP A 181 -20.94 15.56 14.23
N ASN A 182 -19.91 16.37 14.53
CA ASN A 182 -19.10 16.25 15.75
C ASN A 182 -19.28 17.45 16.70
N TYR A 183 -20.28 18.31 16.46
CA TYR A 183 -20.75 19.23 17.47
C TYR A 183 -21.58 18.42 18.47
N PRO A 184 -21.19 18.34 19.76
CA PRO A 184 -22.12 17.84 20.75
C PRO A 184 -23.38 18.69 20.64
N GLU A 185 -24.55 18.05 20.52
CA GLU A 185 -25.81 18.77 20.68
C GLU A 185 -25.67 19.61 21.95
N PHE A 186 -25.74 20.94 21.81
CA PHE A 186 -25.67 21.81 22.96
C PHE A 186 -26.71 21.32 23.95
N PRO A 187 -26.35 21.07 25.23
CA PRO A 187 -27.32 20.70 26.24
C PRO A 187 -28.46 21.70 26.15
N GLN A 188 -29.67 21.22 25.86
CA GLN A 188 -30.86 22.05 25.87
C GLN A 188 -30.99 22.56 27.30
N PHE A 189 -30.53 23.78 27.54
CA PHE A 189 -30.71 24.40 28.84
C PHE A 189 -32.22 24.47 29.05
N PRO A 190 -32.75 23.90 30.15
CA PRO A 190 -34.18 24.00 30.43
C PRO A 190 -34.50 25.49 30.41
N GLU A 191 -35.47 25.85 29.56
CA GLU A 191 -35.95 27.21 29.41
C GLU A 191 -36.44 27.66 30.79
N ARG A 192 -35.58 28.37 31.52
CA ARG A 192 -35.94 28.94 32.81
C ARG A 192 -36.96 30.01 32.47
N VAL A 193 -38.24 29.65 32.58
CA VAL A 193 -39.35 30.58 32.61
C VAL A 193 -39.10 31.45 33.84
N ILE A 194 -38.50 32.62 33.63
CA ILE A 194 -38.38 33.64 34.66
C ILE A 194 -39.79 34.21 34.80
N PRO A 195 -40.49 33.98 35.93
CA PRO A 195 -41.77 34.63 36.12
C PRO A 195 -41.50 36.14 36.17
N LEU A 196 -42.11 36.88 35.24
CA LEU A 196 -42.13 38.32 35.30
C LEU A 196 -42.90 38.67 36.59
N SER A 197 -42.20 39.27 37.55
CA SER A 197 -42.84 39.83 38.74
C SER A 197 -43.79 40.93 38.28
N GLU A 198 -45.08 40.73 38.49
CA GLU A 198 -46.11 41.77 38.36
C GLU A 198 -45.93 42.89 39.40
#